data_AF-A0ABD5B0U5-F1
#
_entry.id   AF-A0ABD5B0U5-F1
#
_cell.length_a   1.000
_cell.length_b   1.000
_cell.length_c   1.000
_cell.angle_alpha   90.00
_cell.angle_beta   90.00
_cell.angle_gamma   90.00
#
_symmetry.space_group_name_H-M   'P 1'
#
loop_
_entity.id
_entity.type
_entity.pdbx_description
1 polymer ?
#
loop_
_entity_poly.entity_id
_entity_poly.type
_entity_poly.pdbx_seq_one_letter_code
_entity_poly.pdbx_strand_id
1 'polypeptide(L)'
;DPSEISRKDEVWEGESGLLTIAGGKLTGYRHMALEIVDLLAKRLKQEYGLKFESCATKNLKISGGDVGGSKNFEHFVEQKVDAAKGFGIDEDVARRLASKYGSNVDQLFNIAQTAPYHDSKLPLEIYVELVYSIQQEMVYKPT
;
A
#
# COMPACT_ATOMS: atom_id res chain seq x y z
N ASP A 1 11.31 13.23 -32.03
CA ASP A 1 9.99 12.62 -31.82
C ASP A 1 9.95 12.08 -30.39
N PRO A 2 9.04 12.53 -29.50
CA PRO A 2 8.95 12.04 -28.12
C PRO A 2 8.72 10.52 -28.00
N SER A 3 8.30 9.87 -29.08
CA SER A 3 8.14 8.41 -29.16
C SER A 3 9.46 7.63 -29.27
N GLU A 4 10.58 8.30 -29.59
CA GLU A 4 11.91 7.67 -29.71
C GLU A 4 12.72 7.71 -28.40
N ILE A 5 12.22 8.34 -27.35
CA ILE A 5 12.87 8.32 -26.04
C ILE A 5 12.67 6.94 -25.41
N SER A 6 13.78 6.23 -25.18
CA SER A 6 13.82 4.94 -24.49
C SER A 6 13.05 5.02 -23.17
N ARG A 7 11.98 4.23 -23.05
CA ARG A 7 11.21 4.05 -21.80
C ARG A 7 11.76 2.90 -20.96
N LYS A 8 13.07 2.63 -21.06
CA LYS A 8 13.75 1.66 -20.22
C LYS A 8 14.07 2.32 -18.89
N ASP A 9 13.89 1.54 -17.85
CA ASP A 9 14.46 1.80 -16.54
C ASP A 9 15.98 1.69 -16.60
N GLU A 10 16.65 2.65 -15.97
CA GLU A 10 18.11 2.67 -15.86
C GLU A 10 18.49 2.91 -14.40
N VAL A 11 19.33 2.02 -13.88
CA VAL A 11 20.01 2.18 -12.60
C VAL A 11 21.46 2.56 -12.91
N TRP A 12 21.90 3.71 -12.43
CA TRP A 12 23.31 4.11 -12.54
C TRP A 12 23.86 4.61 -11.21
N GLU A 13 25.17 4.65 -11.14
CA GLU A 13 25.93 5.09 -9.99
C GLU A 13 26.75 6.33 -10.37
N GLY A 14 26.69 7.37 -9.53
CA GLY A 14 27.59 8.50 -9.64
C GLY A 14 28.95 8.25 -8.96
N GLU A 15 29.96 9.05 -9.27
CA GLU A 15 31.31 8.93 -8.69
C GLU A 15 31.34 8.96 -7.14
N SER A 16 30.33 9.57 -6.51
CA SER A 16 30.17 9.58 -5.05
C SER A 16 29.65 8.28 -4.45
N GLY A 17 29.31 7.29 -5.27
CA GLY A 17 28.62 6.06 -4.84
C GLY A 17 27.09 6.19 -4.74
N LEU A 18 26.52 7.33 -5.12
CA LEU A 18 25.07 7.55 -5.15
C LEU A 18 24.42 6.68 -6.23
N LEU A 19 23.52 5.78 -5.80
CA LEU A 19 22.68 5.00 -6.70
C LEU A 19 21.45 5.80 -7.11
N THR A 20 21.20 5.89 -8.42
CA THR A 20 20.07 6.62 -9.00
C THR A 20 19.25 5.68 -9.88
N ILE A 21 17.93 5.78 -9.78
CA ILE A 21 16.98 5.17 -10.71
C ILE A 21 16.33 6.29 -11.50
N ALA A 22 16.34 6.22 -12.83
CA ALA A 22 15.42 7.03 -13.63
C ALA A 22 14.62 6.21 -14.64
N GLY A 23 13.50 6.80 -15.04
CA GLY A 23 12.47 6.10 -15.77
C GLY A 23 11.75 5.09 -14.87
N GLY A 24 11.34 3.97 -15.47
CA GLY A 24 10.61 2.93 -14.77
C GLY A 24 9.10 3.00 -14.96
N LYS A 25 8.55 1.89 -15.43
CA LYS A 25 7.09 1.71 -15.52
C LYS A 25 6.57 1.18 -14.20
N LEU A 26 5.35 1.59 -13.84
CA LEU A 26 4.64 1.01 -12.69
C LEU A 26 4.56 -0.52 -12.78
N THR A 27 4.46 -1.10 -13.98
CA THR A 27 4.43 -2.56 -14.16
C THR A 27 5.74 -3.26 -13.76
N GLY A 28 6.87 -2.55 -13.73
CA GLY A 28 8.20 -3.08 -13.43
C GLY A 28 8.72 -2.73 -12.03
N TYR A 29 7.98 -1.95 -11.23
CA TYR A 29 8.50 -1.33 -10.00
C TYR A 29 9.17 -2.30 -9.03
N ARG A 30 8.58 -3.49 -8.84
CA ARG A 30 9.11 -4.51 -7.93
C ARG A 30 10.46 -5.08 -8.39
N HIS A 31 10.63 -5.26 -9.70
CA HIS A 31 11.90 -5.75 -10.26
C HIS A 31 12.98 -4.67 -10.17
N MET A 32 12.66 -3.42 -10.47
CA MET A 32 13.59 -2.29 -10.30
C MET A 32 14.04 -2.14 -8.84
N ALA A 33 13.11 -2.24 -7.89
CA ALA A 33 13.42 -2.20 -6.46
C ALA A 33 14.33 -3.38 -6.03
N LEU A 34 14.10 -4.57 -6.57
CA LEU A 34 14.98 -5.72 -6.34
C LEU A 34 16.41 -5.44 -6.82
N GLU A 35 16.58 -4.96 -8.05
CA GLU A 35 17.90 -4.73 -8.66
C GLU A 35 18.74 -3.72 -7.88
N ILE A 36 18.16 -2.58 -7.47
CA ILE A 36 18.91 -1.57 -6.72
C ILE A 36 19.25 -2.04 -5.30
N VAL A 37 18.35 -2.77 -4.64
CA VAL A 37 18.56 -3.26 -3.26
C VAL A 37 19.61 -4.37 -3.26
N ASP A 38 19.61 -5.25 -4.26
CA ASP A 38 20.63 -6.29 -4.41
C ASP A 38 22.01 -5.68 -4.67
N LEU A 39 22.10 -4.62 -5.49
CA LEU A 39 23.33 -3.87 -5.72
C LEU A 39 23.85 -3.25 -4.42
N LEU A 40 22.98 -2.61 -3.64
CA LEU A 40 23.32 -2.01 -2.35
C LEU A 40 23.78 -3.07 -1.33
N ALA A 41 23.03 -4.17 -1.21
CA ALA A 41 23.35 -5.26 -0.29
C ALA A 41 24.71 -5.89 -0.59
N LYS A 42 25.05 -6.06 -1.87
CA LYS A 42 26.36 -6.54 -2.31
C LYS A 42 27.49 -5.62 -1.83
N ARG A 43 27.34 -4.30 -1.92
CA ARG A 43 28.34 -3.32 -1.47
C ARG A 43 28.50 -3.32 0.03
N LEU A 44 27.39 -3.24 0.75
CA LEU A 44 27.39 -3.23 2.21
C LEU A 44 28.04 -4.51 2.77
N LYS A 45 27.91 -5.64 2.07
CA LYS A 45 28.64 -6.86 2.37
C LYS A 45 30.15 -6.74 2.09
N GLN A 46 30.55 -6.13 0.98
CA GLN A 46 31.96 -5.99 0.60
C GLN A 46 32.72 -4.99 1.49
N GLU A 47 32.11 -3.85 1.81
CA GLU A 47 32.74 -2.75 2.54
C GLU A 47 32.68 -2.95 4.06
N TYR A 48 31.56 -3.46 4.57
CA TYR A 48 31.28 -3.51 6.00
C TYR A 48 31.06 -4.95 6.53
N GLY A 49 31.13 -5.97 5.67
CA GLY A 49 30.90 -7.36 6.08
C GLY A 49 29.45 -7.67 6.47
N LEU A 50 28.50 -6.80 6.14
CA LEU A 50 27.09 -6.97 6.48
C LEU A 50 26.45 -8.14 5.72
N LYS A 51 25.44 -8.76 6.32
CA LYS A 51 24.69 -9.87 5.74
C LYS A 51 23.21 -9.51 5.66
N PHE A 52 22.61 -9.81 4.52
CA PHE A 52 21.20 -9.56 4.23
C PHE A 52 20.56 -10.85 3.73
N GLU A 53 19.27 -11.00 4.00
CA GLU A 53 18.48 -12.10 3.45
C GLU A 53 18.17 -11.87 1.96
N SER A 54 17.81 -12.95 1.25
CA SER A 54 17.33 -12.84 -0.12
C SER A 54 16.00 -12.11 -0.18
N CYS A 55 15.78 -11.34 -1.25
CA CYS A 55 14.53 -10.60 -1.45
C CYS A 55 13.29 -11.52 -1.44
N ALA A 56 12.34 -11.21 -0.54
CA ALA A 56 11.09 -11.94 -0.38
C ALA A 56 9.88 -11.26 -1.05
N THR A 57 10.05 -10.07 -1.63
CA THR A 57 8.95 -9.18 -2.08
C THR A 57 8.00 -9.80 -3.10
N LYS A 58 8.42 -10.85 -3.82
CA LYS A 58 7.54 -11.59 -4.74
C LYS A 58 6.35 -12.24 -4.04
N ASN A 59 6.52 -12.66 -2.78
CA ASN A 59 5.51 -13.38 -2.01
C ASN A 59 4.93 -12.54 -0.86
N LEU A 60 5.45 -11.34 -0.64
CA LEU A 60 4.92 -10.42 0.37
C LEU A 60 3.63 -9.79 -0.15
N LYS A 61 2.61 -9.77 0.70
CA LYS A 61 1.36 -9.06 0.43
C LYS A 61 1.58 -7.58 0.71
N ILE A 62 1.09 -6.72 -0.18
CA ILE A 62 1.06 -5.28 0.08
C ILE A 62 0.03 -4.96 1.19
N SER A 63 0.16 -3.80 1.83
CA SER A 63 -0.85 -3.32 2.79
C SER A 63 -2.26 -3.37 2.18
N GLY A 64 -3.23 -3.86 2.94
CA GLY A 64 -4.59 -4.12 2.45
C GLY A 64 -4.74 -5.35 1.55
N GLY A 65 -3.64 -5.96 1.09
CA GLY A 65 -3.66 -7.07 0.14
C GLY A 65 -3.88 -8.45 0.76
N ASP A 66 -4.05 -8.56 2.08
CA ASP A 66 -4.30 -9.86 2.73
C ASP A 66 -5.78 -10.27 2.70
N VAL A 67 -6.24 -10.53 1.48
CA VAL A 67 -7.64 -10.84 1.15
C VAL A 67 -7.85 -12.29 0.71
N GLY A 68 -6.88 -13.17 1.01
CA GLY A 68 -6.86 -14.55 0.52
C GLY A 68 -6.49 -14.69 -0.96
N GLY A 69 -5.98 -13.63 -1.60
CA GLY A 69 -5.62 -13.59 -3.02
C GLY A 69 -6.80 -13.27 -3.93
N SER A 70 -6.52 -12.94 -5.20
CA SER A 70 -7.53 -12.42 -6.14
C SER A 70 -8.75 -13.32 -6.32
N LYS A 71 -8.56 -14.65 -6.30
CA LYS A 71 -9.65 -15.62 -6.42
C LYS A 71 -10.64 -15.57 -5.25
N ASN A 72 -10.20 -15.14 -4.07
CA ASN A 72 -11.01 -15.08 -2.86
C ASN A 72 -11.48 -13.65 -2.52
N PHE A 73 -11.17 -12.67 -3.37
CA PHE A 73 -11.43 -11.26 -3.08
C PHE A 73 -12.93 -10.96 -2.88
N GLU A 74 -13.79 -11.45 -3.77
CA GLU A 74 -15.25 -11.28 -3.64
C GLU A 74 -15.76 -11.90 -2.33
N HIS A 75 -15.27 -13.09 -1.98
CA HIS A 75 -15.64 -13.74 -0.73
C HIS A 75 -15.18 -12.95 0.49
N PHE A 76 -13.96 -12.40 0.45
CA PHE A 76 -13.45 -11.50 1.48
C PHE A 76 -14.35 -10.26 1.65
N VAL A 77 -14.78 -9.64 0.54
CA VAL A 77 -15.66 -8.45 0.58
C VAL A 77 -16.99 -8.81 1.24
N GLU A 78 -17.66 -9.91 0.85
CA GLU A 78 -18.91 -10.34 1.48
C GLU A 78 -18.76 -10.62 2.97
N GLN A 79 -17.68 -11.30 3.37
CA GLN A 79 -17.38 -11.54 4.79
C GLN A 79 -17.27 -10.23 5.59
N LYS A 80 -16.65 -9.20 5.01
CA LYS A 80 -16.51 -7.89 5.66
C LYS A 80 -17.82 -7.11 5.69
N VAL A 81 -18.67 -7.22 4.68
CA VAL A 81 -20.03 -6.66 4.67
C VAL A 81 -20.88 -7.26 5.80
N ASP A 82 -20.84 -8.59 5.98
CA ASP A 82 -21.55 -9.23 7.07
C ASP A 82 -21.01 -8.83 8.45
N ALA A 83 -19.68 -8.73 8.59
CA ALA A 83 -19.06 -8.27 9.84
C ALA A 83 -19.46 -6.81 10.19
N ALA A 84 -19.54 -5.94 9.18
CA ALA A 84 -19.86 -4.51 9.33
C ALA A 84 -21.24 -4.24 9.95
N LYS A 85 -22.18 -5.19 9.87
CA LYS A 85 -23.50 -5.12 10.53
C LYS A 85 -23.36 -4.92 12.04
N GLY A 86 -22.36 -5.56 12.66
CA GLY A 86 -22.05 -5.41 14.09
C GLY A 86 -21.54 -4.01 14.47
N PHE A 87 -21.14 -3.20 13.48
CA PHE A 87 -20.60 -1.86 13.64
C PHE A 87 -21.64 -0.77 13.27
N GLY A 88 -22.86 -1.16 12.88
CA GLY A 88 -23.90 -0.23 12.44
C GLY A 88 -23.59 0.46 11.11
N ILE A 89 -22.72 -0.14 10.28
CA ILE A 89 -22.33 0.38 8.98
C ILE A 89 -23.26 -0.21 7.92
N ASP A 90 -23.76 0.64 7.02
CA ASP A 90 -24.58 0.25 5.89
C ASP A 90 -23.85 -0.71 4.93
N GLU A 91 -24.56 -1.67 4.33
CA GLU A 91 -23.96 -2.70 3.48
C GLU A 91 -23.23 -2.12 2.27
N ASP A 92 -23.78 -1.08 1.63
CA ASP A 92 -23.15 -0.46 0.46
C ASP A 92 -21.87 0.28 0.86
N VAL A 93 -21.88 0.94 2.02
CA VAL A 93 -20.68 1.60 2.59
C VAL A 93 -19.62 0.54 2.92
N ALA A 94 -20.00 -0.53 3.63
CA ALA A 94 -19.09 -1.60 4.02
C ALA A 94 -18.42 -2.25 2.80
N ARG A 95 -19.21 -2.48 1.73
CA ARG A 95 -18.71 -3.03 0.47
C ARG A 95 -17.70 -2.11 -0.20
N ARG A 96 -17.99 -0.80 -0.29
CA ARG A 96 -17.05 0.19 -0.84
C ARG A 96 -15.75 0.23 -0.05
N LEU A 97 -15.83 0.31 1.27
CA LEU A 97 -14.66 0.35 2.15
C LEU A 97 -13.82 -0.94 2.04
N ALA A 98 -14.45 -2.12 2.09
CA ALA A 98 -13.76 -3.40 1.96
C ALA A 98 -13.09 -3.57 0.58
N SER A 99 -13.75 -3.09 -0.48
CA SER A 99 -13.23 -3.17 -1.85
C SER A 99 -12.03 -2.22 -2.05
N LYS A 100 -12.05 -1.05 -1.40
CA LYS A 100 -11.00 -0.02 -1.52
C LYS A 100 -9.79 -0.30 -0.63
N TYR A 101 -10.02 -0.65 0.63
CA TYR A 101 -8.97 -0.76 1.65
C TYR A 101 -8.53 -2.21 1.90
N GLY A 102 -9.23 -3.20 1.33
CA GLY A 102 -8.92 -4.61 1.49
C GLY A 102 -8.86 -5.01 2.96
N SER A 103 -7.83 -5.75 3.35
CA SER A 103 -7.64 -6.20 4.73
C SER A 103 -7.52 -5.08 5.77
N ASN A 104 -7.24 -3.84 5.35
CA ASN A 104 -7.17 -2.70 6.27
C ASN A 104 -8.56 -2.20 6.70
N VAL A 105 -9.64 -2.67 6.06
CA VAL A 105 -11.02 -2.28 6.36
C VAL A 105 -11.40 -2.49 7.83
N ASP A 106 -10.78 -3.45 8.52
CA ASP A 106 -11.01 -3.69 9.95
C ASP A 106 -10.62 -2.47 10.80
N GLN A 107 -9.57 -1.75 10.41
CA GLN A 107 -9.17 -0.52 11.09
C GLN A 107 -10.20 0.59 10.88
N LEU A 108 -10.77 0.68 9.68
CA LEU A 108 -11.84 1.62 9.35
C LEU A 108 -13.11 1.31 10.17
N PHE A 109 -13.48 0.04 10.29
CA PHE A 109 -14.61 -0.37 11.12
C PHE A 109 -14.39 -0.03 12.60
N ASN A 110 -13.18 -0.19 13.12
CA ASN A 110 -12.86 0.23 14.50
C ASN A 110 -13.01 1.75 14.70
N ILE A 111 -12.56 2.56 13.73
CA ILE A 111 -12.76 4.02 13.76
C ILE A 111 -14.26 4.35 13.76
N ALA A 112 -15.07 3.63 12.96
CA ALA A 112 -16.51 3.83 12.90
C ALA A 112 -17.21 3.66 14.26
N GLN A 113 -16.76 2.71 15.10
CA GLN A 113 -17.31 2.54 16.46
C GLN A 113 -17.08 3.76 17.36
N THR A 114 -15.97 4.47 17.15
CA THR A 114 -15.63 5.66 17.93
C THR A 114 -16.26 6.94 17.38
N ALA A 115 -16.74 6.93 16.13
CA ALA A 115 -17.29 8.10 15.44
C ALA A 115 -18.44 8.79 16.20
N PRO A 116 -19.39 8.09 16.85
CA PRO A 116 -20.49 8.74 17.59
C PRO A 116 -20.03 9.60 18.77
N TYR A 117 -18.80 9.42 19.27
CA TYR A 117 -18.24 10.23 20.35
C TYR A 117 -17.59 11.53 19.86
N HIS A 118 -17.57 11.74 18.54
CA HIS A 118 -17.08 12.96 17.93
C HIS A 118 -18.25 13.78 17.40
N ASP A 119 -18.27 15.07 17.74
CA ASP A 119 -19.27 16.04 17.27
C ASP A 119 -18.97 16.46 15.82
N SER A 120 -18.96 15.48 14.92
CA SER A 120 -18.70 15.64 13.50
C SER A 120 -20.01 15.69 12.71
N LYS A 121 -20.14 16.67 11.82
CA LYS A 121 -21.25 16.75 10.85
C LYS A 121 -21.00 15.96 9.57
N LEU A 122 -19.87 15.26 9.48
CA LEU A 122 -19.53 14.48 8.30
C LEU A 122 -20.34 13.17 8.27
N PRO A 123 -20.73 12.68 7.08
CA PRO A 123 -21.20 11.31 6.93
C PRO A 123 -20.16 10.33 7.48
N LEU A 124 -20.62 9.23 8.10
CA LEU A 124 -19.76 8.24 8.76
C LEU A 124 -18.63 7.73 7.84
N GLU A 125 -18.96 7.40 6.59
CA GLU A 125 -18.00 6.95 5.57
C GLU A 125 -16.85 7.96 5.39
N ILE A 126 -17.18 9.25 5.21
CA ILE A 126 -16.19 10.31 5.01
C ILE A 126 -15.34 10.52 6.26
N TYR A 127 -15.96 10.50 7.44
CA TYR A 127 -15.24 10.65 8.71
C TYR A 127 -14.22 9.52 8.89
N VAL A 128 -14.64 8.27 8.69
CA VAL A 128 -13.79 7.09 8.87
C VAL A 128 -12.63 7.09 7.88
N GLU A 129 -12.89 7.35 6.60
CA GLU A 129 -11.84 7.45 5.58
C GLU A 129 -10.84 8.57 5.90
N LEU A 130 -11.32 9.74 6.34
CA LEU A 130 -10.46 10.87 6.68
C LEU A 130 -9.54 10.54 7.86
N VAL A 131 -10.09 10.00 8.95
CA VAL A 131 -9.32 9.64 10.14
C VAL A 131 -8.28 8.57 9.81
N TYR A 132 -8.69 7.52 9.09
CA TYR A 132 -7.78 6.46 8.65
C TYR A 132 -6.66 7.04 7.76
N SER A 133 -7.01 7.89 6.81
CA SER A 133 -6.05 8.51 5.88
C SER A 133 -4.98 9.33 6.61
N ILE A 134 -5.39 10.13 7.61
CA ILE A 134 -4.47 10.94 8.42
C ILE A 134 -3.57 10.06 9.29
N GLN A 135 -4.15 9.05 9.95
CA GLN A 135 -3.44 8.25 10.94
C GLN A 135 -2.55 7.15 10.33
N GLN A 136 -2.95 6.59 9.19
CA GLN A 136 -2.37 5.36 8.64
C GLN A 136 -1.84 5.51 7.20
N GLU A 137 -2.28 6.53 6.46
CA GLU A 137 -1.85 6.76 5.07
C GLU A 137 -1.05 8.06 4.87
N MET A 138 -0.64 8.71 5.97
CA MET A 138 0.13 9.96 5.98
C MET A 138 -0.51 11.11 5.18
N VAL A 139 -1.84 11.16 5.10
CA VAL A 139 -2.53 12.27 4.45
C VAL A 139 -2.40 13.53 5.31
N TYR A 140 -1.73 14.55 4.76
CA TYR A 140 -1.45 15.81 5.45
C TYR A 140 -2.17 17.01 4.84
N LYS A 141 -2.67 16.90 3.60
CA LYS A 141 -3.40 17.96 2.91
C LYS A 141 -4.56 17.38 2.09
N PRO A 142 -5.63 18.15 1.85
CA PRO A 142 -6.75 17.71 1.01
C PRO A 142 -6.44 17.58 -0.51
N THR A 143 -5.28 18.06 -0.98
CA THR A 143 -4.97 18.23 -2.42
C THR A 143 -3.85 17.34 -2.94
#